data_AF-A0A182PUD7-F1
#
_entry.id   AF-A0A182PUD7-F1
#
_cell.length_a   1.000
_cell.length_b   1.000
_cell.length_c   1.000
_cell.angle_alpha   90.00
_cell.angle_beta   90.00
_cell.angle_gamma   90.00
#
_symmetry.space_group_name_H-M   'P 1'
#
loop_
_entity.id
_entity.type
_entity.pdbx_description
1 polymer ?
#
loop_
_entity_poly.entity_id
_entity_poly.type
_entity_poly.pdbx_seq_one_letter_code
_entity_poly.pdbx_strand_id
1 'polypeptide(L)' 'MEEKEPIERGLQEHQLHPDDIDYVVSTHGHSDHLGNNNLFLRAKRHIVGTNISHRNRYYVHDFDAGK' A
#
# COMPACT_ATOMS: atom_id res chain seq x y z
N MET A 1 -20.44 -12.64 13.62
CA MET A 1 -19.65 -11.43 13.33
C MET A 1 -18.38 -11.94 12.69
N GLU A 2 -18.09 -11.52 11.47
CA GLU A 2 -16.88 -11.95 10.76
C GLU A 2 -15.64 -11.38 11.46
N GLU A 3 -14.64 -12.21 11.71
CA GLU A 3 -13.39 -11.78 12.34
C GLU A 3 -12.60 -10.98 11.32
N LYS A 4 -12.43 -9.67 11.57
CA LYS A 4 -11.66 -8.79 10.68
C LYS A 4 -10.18 -9.18 10.70
N GLU A 5 -9.53 -9.09 9.54
CA GLU A 5 -8.11 -9.38 9.45
C GLU A 5 -7.27 -8.41 10.31
N PRO A 6 -6.07 -8.81 10.79
CA PRO A 6 -5.26 -7.99 11.68
C PRO A 6 -4.98 -6.56 11.20
N ILE A 7 -4.83 -6.36 9.88
CA ILE A 7 -4.61 -5.02 9.28
C ILE A 7 -5.85 -4.14 9.42
N GLU A 8 -7.04 -4.66 9.16
CA GLU A 8 -8.28 -3.89 9.25
C GLU A 8 -8.57 -3.47 10.70
N ARG A 9 -8.26 -4.34 11.67
CA ARG A 9 -8.36 -3.99 13.09
C ARG A 9 -7.40 -2.87 13.46
N GLY A 10 -6.13 -2.94 13.02
CA GLY A 10 -5.15 -1.89 13.26
C GLY A 10 -5.57 -0.54 12.67
N LEU A 11 -6.12 -0.53 11.46
CA LEU A 11 -6.67 0.69 10.86
C LEU A 11 -7.83 1.26 11.68
N GLN A 12 -8.73 0.40 12.17
CA GLN A 12 -9.88 0.81 12.97
C GLN A 12 -9.47 1.41 14.33
N GLU A 13 -8.40 0.92 14.96
CA GLU A 13 -7.83 1.52 16.18
C GLU A 13 -7.40 2.98 15.96
N HIS A 14 -7.04 3.32 14.72
CA HIS A 14 -6.71 4.67 14.27
C HIS A 14 -7.90 5.41 13.62
N GLN A 15 -9.11 4.85 13.65
CA GLN A 15 -10.31 5.42 13.02
C GLN A 15 -10.16 5.62 11.50
N LEU A 16 -9.39 4.76 10.85
CA LEU A 16 -9.17 4.78 9.40
C LEU A 16 -9.87 3.61 8.71
N HIS A 17 -10.37 3.86 7.51
CA HIS A 17 -10.78 2.86 6.54
C HIS A 17 -9.65 2.65 5.52
N PRO A 18 -9.47 1.46 4.91
CA PRO A 18 -8.47 1.25 3.85
C PRO A 18 -8.56 2.27 2.70
N ASP A 19 -9.77 2.77 2.42
CA ASP A 19 -10.01 3.79 1.39
C ASP A 19 -9.49 5.19 1.74
N ASP A 20 -9.19 5.46 3.01
CA ASP A 20 -8.62 6.74 3.48
C ASP A 20 -7.09 6.79 3.26
N ILE A 21 -6.47 5.67 2.90
CA ILE A 21 -5.02 5.56 2.74
C ILE A 21 -4.59 6.07 1.37
N ASP A 22 -3.79 7.14 1.37
CA ASP A 22 -3.27 7.75 0.15
C ASP A 22 -2.05 7.01 -0.43
N TYR A 23 -1.21 6.43 0.42
CA TYR A 23 0.06 5.79 0.04
C TYR A 23 0.23 4.46 0.74
N VAL A 24 0.58 3.43 -0.04
CA VAL A 24 0.95 2.11 0.48
C VAL A 24 2.39 1.85 0.10
N VAL A 25 3.26 1.66 1.08
CA VAL A 25 4.70 1.45 0.88
C VAL A 25 5.08 0.06 1.39
N SER A 26 5.41 -0.84 0.47
CA SER A 26 5.97 -2.16 0.76
C SER A 26 7.47 -2.15 0.50
N THR A 27 8.27 -2.66 1.43
CA THR A 27 9.74 -2.62 1.34
C THR A 27 10.26 -3.41 0.13
N HIS A 28 9.65 -4.55 -0.18
CA HIS A 28 10.01 -5.41 -1.30
C HIS A 28 8.81 -6.28 -1.73
N GLY A 29 8.99 -7.08 -2.80
CA GLY A 29 7.91 -7.79 -3.49
C GLY A 29 7.55 -9.17 -2.95
N HIS A 30 7.91 -9.52 -1.72
CA HIS A 30 7.52 -10.82 -1.15
C HIS A 30 6.05 -10.80 -0.69
N SER A 31 5.41 -11.98 -0.76
CA SER A 31 3.97 -12.12 -0.54
C SER A 31 3.52 -11.76 0.88
N ASP A 32 4.39 -11.95 1.88
CA ASP A 32 4.16 -11.55 3.28
C ASP A 32 4.09 -10.03 3.48
N HIS A 33 4.60 -9.25 2.52
CA HIS A 33 4.51 -7.78 2.52
C HIS A 33 3.46 -7.21 1.55
N LEU A 34 3.07 -7.97 0.53
CA LEU A 34 2.11 -7.53 -0.50
C LEU A 34 0.69 -8.07 -0.31
N GLY A 35 0.51 -9.07 0.55
CA GLY A 35 -0.72 -9.88 0.63
C GLY A 35 -2.01 -9.07 0.84
N ASN A 36 -1.90 -7.90 1.46
CA ASN A 36 -3.03 -7.02 1.77
C ASN A 36 -3.08 -5.74 0.92
N ASN A 37 -2.23 -5.59 -0.10
CA ASN A 37 -2.23 -4.40 -0.95
C ASN A 37 -3.55 -4.22 -1.71
N ASN A 38 -4.31 -5.31 -1.91
CA ASN A 38 -5.64 -5.32 -2.49
C ASN A 38 -6.70 -4.63 -1.63
N LEU A 39 -6.47 -4.40 -0.33
CA LEU A 39 -7.38 -3.64 0.53
C LEU A 39 -7.36 -2.14 0.19
N PHE A 40 -6.27 -1.65 -0.40
CA PHE A 40 -5.99 -0.22 -0.55
C PHE A 40 -6.11 0.26 -2.01
N LEU A 41 -7.12 -0.19 -2.75
CA LEU A 41 -7.26 0.09 -4.20
C LEU A 41 -7.47 1.57 -4.53
N ARG A 42 -7.88 2.38 -3.56
CA ARG A 42 -8.07 3.82 -3.70
C ARG A 42 -6.81 4.63 -3.41
N ALA A 43 -5.75 4.00 -2.92
CA ALA A 43 -4.49 4.67 -2.70
C ALA A 43 -4.00 5.37 -3.97
N LYS A 44 -3.56 6.61 -3.81
CA LYS A 44 -3.00 7.42 -4.90
C LYS A 44 -1.76 6.77 -5.47
N ARG A 45 -0.98 6.08 -4.62
CA ARG A 45 0.20 5.30 -5.04
C ARG A 45 0.41 4.05 -4.19
N HIS A 46 0.76 2.96 -4.88
CA HIS A 46 1.47 1.83 -4.31
C HIS A 46 2.95 1.98 -4.67
N ILE A 47 3.82 1.81 -3.68
CA ILE A 47 5.26 1.86 -3.82
C ILE A 47 5.80 0.53 -3.30
N VAL A 48 6.43 -0.26 -4.17
CA VAL A 48 6.99 -1.56 -3.83
C VAL A 48 8.47 -1.56 -4.19
N GLY A 49 9.34 -1.47 -3.19
CA GLY A 49 10.75 -1.15 -3.40
C GLY A 49 10.88 0.20 -4.14
N THR A 50 11.46 0.18 -5.33
CA THR A 50 11.61 1.37 -6.20
C THR A 50 10.52 1.47 -7.28
N ASN A 51 9.54 0.57 -7.29
CA ASN A 51 8.47 0.60 -8.28
C ASN A 51 7.29 1.42 -7.74
N ILE A 52 6.86 2.42 -8.50
CA ILE A 52 5.68 3.22 -8.18
C ILE A 52 4.56 2.89 -9.16
N SER A 53 3.37 2.59 -8.66
CA SER A 53 2.20 2.30 -9.48
C SER A 53 0.91 2.92 -8.93
N HIS A 54 -0.07 3.05 -9.81
CA HIS A 54 -1.47 3.30 -9.46
C HIS A 54 -2.35 2.58 -10.47
N ARG A 55 -3.10 1.57 -10.00
CA ARG A 55 -3.87 0.66 -10.86
C ARG A 55 -2.98 0.04 -11.94
N ASN A 56 -3.28 0.28 -13.21
CA ASN A 56 -2.57 -0.23 -14.38
C ASN A 56 -1.48 0.73 -14.89
N ARG A 57 -1.13 1.77 -14.15
CA ARG A 57 -0.09 2.74 -14.51
C ARG A 57 1.13 2.57 -13.64
N TYR A 58 2.30 2.51 -14.27
CA TYR A 58 3.60 2.51 -13.62
C TYR A 58 4.31 3.83 -13.88
N TYR A 59 5.09 4.28 -12.91
CA TYR A 59 5.80 5.55 -12.97
C TYR A 59 7.29 5.30 -12.77
N VAL A 60 8.10 5.93 -13.62
CA VAL A 60 9.55 5.99 -13.44
C VAL A 60 9.85 7.15 -12.51
N HIS A 61 10.59 6.87 -11.45
CA HIS A 61 11.16 7.89 -10.57
C HIS A 61 12.63 7.54 -10.35
N ASP A 62 13.50 8.51 -10.60
CA ASP A 62 14.92 8.36 -10.31
C ASP A 62 15.15 8.62 -8.83
N PHE A 63 15.16 7.54 -8.04
CA PHE A 63 15.45 7.60 -6.61
C PHE A 63 16.91 7.95 -6.31
N ASP A 64 17.81 7.86 -7.29
CA ASP A 64 19.23 8.15 -7.12
C ASP A 64 19.59 9.62 -7.44
N ALA A 65 18.71 10.35 -8.12
CA ALA A 65 18.91 11.76 -8.48
C ALA A 65 19.03 12.72 -7.29
N GLY A 66 18.63 12.32 -6.09
CA GLY A 66 18.71 13.12 -4.86
C GLY A 66 20.02 12.95 -4.07
N LYS A 67 21.01 12.25 -4.62
CA LYS A 67 22.32 12.01 -4.01
C LYS A 67 23.31 13.14 -4.29
#